data_AF-A0A1B2Z213-F1
#
_entry.id   AF-A0A1B2Z213-F1
#
_cell.length_a   1.000
_cell.length_b   1.000
_cell.length_c   1.000
_cell.angle_alpha   90.00
_cell.angle_beta   90.00
_cell.angle_gamma   90.00
#
_symmetry.space_group_name_H-M   'P 1'
#
loop_
_entity.id
_entity.type
_entity.pdbx_description
1 polymer ?
#
loop_
_entity_poly.entity_id
_entity_poly.type
_entity_poly.pdbx_seq_one_letter_code
_entity_poly.pdbx_strand_id
1 'polypeptide(L)'
;MIQKLGELLSNLFLKFMPNAFVFAILLTLTTALGSFFWVDTSILEIIKSWYTGFFDLIGFAMQIALIIITGFSIALSPLVK
;
A
#
# COMPACT_ATOMS: atom_id res chain seq x y z
N MET A 1 -15.43 25.00 -9.87
CA MET A 1 -16.33 23.83 -9.78
C MET A 1 -15.57 22.54 -9.53
N ILE A 2 -14.51 22.23 -10.29
CA ILE A 2 -13.66 21.03 -10.09
C ILE A 2 -13.01 21.01 -8.69
N GLN A 3 -12.55 22.17 -8.19
CA GLN A 3 -11.93 22.27 -6.86
C GLN A 3 -12.90 21.88 -5.73
N LYS A 4 -14.15 22.38 -5.75
CA LYS A 4 -15.19 22.02 -4.77
C LYS A 4 -15.55 20.54 -4.81
N LEU A 5 -15.58 19.94 -6.00
CA LEU A 5 -15.80 18.51 -6.15
C LEU A 5 -14.63 17.72 -5.55
N GLY A 6 -13.39 18.13 -5.84
CA GLY A 6 -12.19 17.54 -5.26
C GLY A 6 -12.17 17.60 -3.74
N GLU A 7 -12.54 18.74 -3.14
CA GLU A 7 -12.66 18.90 -1.69
C GLU A 7 -13.71 17.96 -1.08
N LEU A 8 -14.88 17.83 -1.72
CA LEU A 8 -15.96 16.95 -1.24
C LEU A 8 -15.53 15.49 -1.27
N LEU A 9 -14.92 15.03 -2.37
CA LEU A 9 -14.39 13.67 -2.51
C LEU A 9 -13.27 13.40 -1.51
N SER A 10 -12.35 14.35 -1.34
CA SER A 10 -11.23 14.22 -0.41
C SER A 10 -11.72 14.14 1.05
N ASN A 11 -12.68 14.97 1.43
CA ASN A 11 -13.27 14.94 2.77
C ASN A 11 -14.03 13.64 3.06
N LEU A 12 -14.76 13.12 2.06
CA LEU A 12 -15.43 11.83 2.19
C LEU A 12 -14.40 10.70 2.36
N PHE A 13 -13.38 10.68 1.51
CA PHE A 13 -12.32 9.69 1.55
C PHE A 13 -11.56 9.71 2.89
N LEU A 14 -11.11 10.89 3.34
CA LEU A 14 -10.39 11.04 4.61
C LEU A 14 -11.24 10.63 5.82
N LYS A 15 -12.57 10.84 5.76
CA LYS A 15 -13.48 10.45 6.84
C LYS A 15 -13.65 8.93 6.93
N PHE A 16 -13.63 8.24 5.80
CA PHE A 16 -13.85 6.79 5.77
C PHE A 16 -12.57 5.98 5.73
N MET A 17 -11.44 6.53 5.26
CA MET A 17 -10.18 5.82 5.12
C MET A 17 -9.61 5.47 6.51
N PRO A 18 -9.63 4.18 6.90
CA PRO A 18 -8.86 3.69 8.04
C PRO A 18 -7.37 3.98 7.84
N ASN A 19 -6.64 4.03 8.95
CA ASN A 19 -5.18 4.04 8.91
C ASN A 19 -4.67 2.86 8.06
N ALA A 20 -3.72 3.11 7.16
CA ALA A 20 -3.13 2.10 6.28
C ALA A 20 -2.65 0.83 7.03
N PHE A 21 -2.17 1.01 8.26
CA PHE A 21 -1.76 -0.11 9.12
C PHE A 21 -2.93 -1.03 9.51
N VAL A 22 -4.12 -0.48 9.73
CA VAL A 22 -5.33 -1.26 10.02
C VAL A 22 -5.70 -2.14 8.83
N PHE A 23 -5.60 -1.60 7.61
CA PHE A 23 -5.80 -2.40 6.40
C PHE A 23 -4.77 -3.52 6.28
N ALA A 24 -3.50 -3.24 6.57
CA ALA A 24 -2.46 -4.28 6.53
C ALA A 24 -2.79 -5.43 7.50
N ILE A 25 -3.19 -5.13 8.74
CA ILE A 25 -3.58 -6.16 9.70
C ILE A 25 -4.79 -6.96 9.20
N LEU A 26 -5.84 -6.27 8.74
CA LEU A 26 -7.04 -6.94 8.23
C LEU A 26 -6.72 -7.86 7.05
N LEU A 27 -5.90 -7.41 6.10
CA LEU A 27 -5.45 -8.22 4.98
C LEU A 27 -4.61 -9.41 5.45
N THR A 28 -3.70 -9.22 6.40
CA THR A 28 -2.90 -10.32 6.95
C THR A 28 -3.79 -11.40 7.59
N LEU A 29 -4.76 -10.99 8.41
CA LEU A 29 -5.67 -11.93 9.07
C LEU A 29 -6.59 -12.63 8.08
N THR A 30 -7.21 -11.89 7.16
CA THR A 30 -8.13 -12.46 6.17
C THR A 30 -7.41 -13.41 5.21
N THR A 31 -6.20 -13.07 4.79
CA THR A 31 -5.38 -13.93 3.91
C THR A 31 -4.90 -15.18 4.64
N ALA A 32 -4.47 -15.06 5.91
CA ALA A 32 -4.04 -16.20 6.71
C ALA A 32 -5.20 -17.16 7.03
N LEU A 33 -6.37 -16.64 7.37
CA LEU A 33 -7.58 -17.46 7.56
C LEU A 33 -8.02 -18.09 6.24
N GLY A 34 -8.00 -17.32 5.15
CA GLY A 34 -8.38 -17.80 3.83
C GLY A 34 -7.48 -18.94 3.34
N SER A 35 -6.15 -18.83 3.51
CA SER A 35 -5.24 -19.91 3.15
C SER A 35 -5.44 -21.15 4.03
N PHE A 36 -5.65 -20.96 5.33
CA PHE A 36 -5.89 -22.07 6.24
C PHE A 36 -7.18 -22.83 5.93
N PHE A 37 -8.28 -22.13 5.61
CA PHE A 37 -9.58 -22.76 5.39
C PHE A 37 -9.86 -23.22 3.95
N TRP A 38 -9.32 -22.54 2.93
CA TRP A 38 -9.61 -22.86 1.52
C TRP A 38 -8.47 -23.54 0.78
N VAL A 39 -7.22 -23.37 1.23
CA VAL A 39 -6.02 -23.86 0.53
C VAL A 39 -5.39 -25.04 1.28
N ASP A 40 -6.00 -25.50 2.39
CA ASP A 40 -5.54 -26.59 3.25
C ASP A 40 -4.05 -26.49 3.63
N THR A 41 -3.56 -25.26 3.78
CA THR A 41 -2.14 -24.99 4.00
C THR A 41 -1.81 -25.04 5.49
N SER A 42 -0.68 -25.65 5.85
CA SER A 42 -0.25 -25.71 7.25
C SER A 42 0.13 -24.31 7.78
N ILE A 43 -0.04 -24.08 9.10
CA ILE A 43 0.31 -22.79 9.74
C ILE A 43 1.78 -22.39 9.50
N LEU A 44 2.69 -23.37 9.51
CA LEU A 44 4.11 -23.12 9.24
C LEU A 44 4.35 -22.66 7.80
N GLU A 45 3.61 -23.21 6.85
CA GLU A 45 3.71 -22.84 5.45
C GLU A 45 3.16 -21.43 5.21
N ILE A 46 2.05 -21.06 5.84
CA ILE A 46 1.49 -19.70 5.79
C ILE A 46 2.53 -18.67 6.28
N ILE A 47 3.20 -18.93 7.41
CA ILE A 47 4.25 -18.05 7.94
C ILE A 47 5.43 -17.97 6.99
N LYS A 48 5.86 -19.11 6.43
CA LYS A 48 6.97 -19.15 5.46
C LYS A 48 6.65 -18.35 4.21
N SER A 49 5.44 -18.46 3.67
CA SER A 49 4.97 -17.70 2.51
C SER A 49 4.97 -16.19 2.75
N TRP A 50 4.54 -15.77 3.94
CA TRP A 50 4.64 -14.36 4.34
C TRP A 50 6.09 -13.87 4.38
N TYR A 51 6.99 -14.64 5.01
CA TYR A 51 8.40 -14.27 5.09
C TYR A 51 9.05 -14.17 3.72
N THR A 52 8.77 -15.11 2.81
CA THR A 52 9.31 -15.07 1.45
C THR A 52 8.84 -13.85 0.66
N GLY A 53 7.56 -13.47 0.75
CA GLY A 53 7.03 -12.31 0.02
C GLY A 53 7.30 -10.95 0.67
N PHE A 54 7.59 -10.92 1.98
CA PHE A 54 7.76 -9.66 2.72
C PHE A 54 8.91 -8.80 2.18
N PHE A 55 10.03 -9.40 1.78
CA PHE A 55 11.18 -8.64 1.28
C PHE A 55 10.93 -8.04 -0.11
N ASP A 56 10.07 -8.65 -0.92
CA ASP A 56 9.67 -8.09 -2.21
C ASP A 56 8.91 -6.76 -2.03
N LEU A 57 8.10 -6.65 -0.97
CA LEU A 57 7.42 -5.41 -0.61
C LEU A 57 8.39 -4.27 -0.28
N ILE A 58 9.55 -4.57 0.33
CA ILE A 58 10.58 -3.56 0.62
C ILE A 58 11.18 -3.04 -0.68
N GLY A 59 11.52 -3.94 -1.62
CA GLY A 59 12.01 -3.55 -2.94
C GLY A 59 11.00 -2.71 -3.71
N PHE A 60 9.73 -3.12 -3.70
CA PHE A 60 8.63 -2.37 -4.30
C PHE A 60 8.45 -0.99 -3.63
N ALA A 61 8.47 -0.92 -2.30
CA ALA A 61 8.33 0.34 -1.56
C ALA A 61 9.46 1.32 -1.91
N MET A 62 10.69 0.84 -2.03
CA MET A 62 11.84 1.63 -2.49
C MET A 62 11.60 2.17 -3.91
N GLN A 63 11.10 1.34 -4.83
CA GLN A 63 10.81 1.76 -6.20
C GLN A 63 9.78 2.90 -6.22
N ILE A 64 8.67 2.76 -5.48
CA ILE A 64 7.65 3.82 -5.38
C ILE A 64 8.21 5.09 -4.74
N ALA A 65 9.01 4.96 -3.67
CA ALA A 65 9.66 6.11 -3.04
C ALA A 65 10.57 6.87 -4.03
N LEU A 66 11.38 6.15 -4.80
CA LEU A 66 12.24 6.77 -5.82
C LEU A 66 11.43 7.46 -6.92
N ILE A 67 10.36 6.84 -7.41
CA ILE A 67 9.47 7.46 -8.42
C ILE A 67 8.89 8.78 -7.90
N ILE A 68 8.41 8.81 -6.65
CA ILE A 68 7.84 10.01 -6.04
C ILE A 68 8.91 11.08 -5.84
N ILE A 69 10.05 10.74 -5.22
CA ILE A 69 11.11 11.69 -4.90
C ILE A 69 11.72 12.29 -6.18
N THR A 70 11.95 11.48 -7.21
CA THR A 70 12.49 11.95 -8.49
C THR A 70 11.49 12.84 -9.23
N GLY A 71 10.22 12.42 -9.32
CA GLY A 71 9.16 13.23 -9.93
C GLY A 71 8.98 14.57 -9.21
N PHE A 72 9.00 14.57 -7.88
CA PHE A 72 8.95 15.78 -7.07
C PHE A 72 10.18 16.69 -7.30
N SER A 73 11.37 16.10 -7.36
CA SER A 73 12.61 16.84 -7.63
C SER A 73 12.59 17.52 -9.00
N ILE A 74 12.07 16.83 -10.03
CA ILE A 74 11.89 17.40 -11.37
C ILE A 74 10.90 18.56 -11.35
N ALA A 75 9.76 18.40 -10.67
CA ALA A 75 8.73 19.44 -10.57
C ALA A 75 9.23 20.72 -9.89
N LEU A 76 10.18 20.60 -8.95
CA LEU A 76 10.81 21.73 -8.27
C LEU A 76 12.03 22.30 -9.01
N SER A 77 12.61 21.56 -9.95
CA SER A 77 13.82 22.01 -10.65
C SER A 77 13.52 23.17 -11.59
N PRO A 78 14.40 24.19 -11.67
CA PRO A 78 14.24 25.27 -12.63
C PRO A 78 14.39 24.74 -14.07
N LEU A 79 13.65 25.31 -15.01
CA LEU A 79 13.79 24.99 -16.43
C LEU A 79 15.24 25.27 -16.86
N VAL A 80 15.93 24.23 -17.31
CA VAL A 80 17.27 24.34 -17.91
C VAL A 80 17.13 25.15 -19.21
N LYS A 81 17.97 26.18 -19.37
CA LYS A 81 18.08 26.96 -20.62
C LYS A 81 18.71 26.15 -21.74
#